data_AF-A0A699VXY7-F1
#
_entry.id   AF-A0A699VXY7-F1
#
_cell.length_a   1.000
_cell.length_b   1.000
_cell.length_c   1.000
_cell.angle_alpha   90.00
_cell.angle_beta   90.00
_cell.angle_gamma   90.00
#
_symmetry.space_group_name_H-M   'P 1'
#
loop_
_entity.id
_entity.type
_entity.pdbx_description
1 polymer ?
#
loop_
_entity_poly.entity_id
_entity_poly.type
_entity_poly.pdbx_seq_one_letter_code
_entity_poly.pdbx_strand_id
1 'polypeptide(L)'
;AQRVAEAIAEYETQRNSVVNGDTSNTNGTGARIVRPTRECTYKDYLNCGPLKFNGTEGVIESDEIERYVGGLPEMIRGNVMSYEPKSMQKAIESANEQMDQKLIGIADRQ
;
A
#
# COMPACT_ATOMS: atom_id res chain seq x y z
N ALA A 1 9.17 -34.33 0.89
CA ALA A 1 7.78 -34.43 0.38
C ALA A 1 6.82 -34.99 1.44
N GLN A 2 7.15 -36.08 2.14
CA GLN A 2 6.26 -36.76 3.12
C GLN A 2 5.67 -35.84 4.20
N ARG A 3 6.50 -35.02 4.87
CA ARG A 3 6.07 -34.16 5.99
C ARG A 3 5.07 -33.07 5.60
N VAL A 4 5.07 -32.65 4.33
CA VAL A 4 4.15 -31.64 3.83
C VAL A 4 2.78 -32.26 3.57
N ALA A 5 2.75 -33.48 3.03
CA ALA A 5 1.52 -34.23 2.82
C ALA A 5 0.83 -34.58 4.14
N GLU A 6 1.59 -34.96 5.17
CA GLU A 6 1.08 -35.17 6.53
C GLU A 6 0.48 -33.89 7.12
N ALA A 7 1.19 -32.77 7.00
CA ALA A 7 0.70 -31.47 7.50
C ALA A 7 -0.59 -31.03 6.80
N ILE A 8 -0.74 -31.33 5.50
CA ILE A 8 -1.96 -31.05 4.75
C ILE A 8 -3.12 -31.96 5.22
N ALA A 9 -2.87 -33.25 5.40
CA ALA A 9 -3.90 -34.20 5.85
C ALA A 9 -4.39 -33.91 7.28
N GLU A 10 -3.49 -33.51 8.20
CA GLU A 10 -3.84 -33.08 9.54
C GLU A 10 -4.70 -31.81 9.53
N TYR A 11 -4.37 -30.84 8.68
CA TYR A 11 -5.13 -29.60 8.52
C TYR A 11 -6.55 -29.84 7.98
N GLU A 12 -6.70 -30.71 6.97
CA GLU A 12 -8.02 -31.05 6.40
C GLU A 12 -8.90 -31.82 7.39
N THR A 13 -8.31 -32.69 8.21
CA THR A 13 -9.02 -33.42 9.27
C THR A 13 -9.53 -32.48 10.35
N GLN A 14 -8.71 -31.50 10.77
CA GLN A 14 -9.11 -30.48 11.75
C GLN A 14 -10.21 -29.55 11.21
N ARG A 15 -10.19 -29.25 9.91
CA ARG A 15 -11.23 -28.45 9.25
C ARG A 15 -12.58 -29.16 9.22
N ASN A 16 -12.60 -30.46 8.97
CA ASN A 16 -13.85 -31.20 8.78
C ASN A 16 -14.52 -31.66 10.09
N SER A 17 -13.85 -31.60 11.25
CA SER A 17 -14.46 -31.94 12.55
C SER A 17 -15.34 -30.82 13.13
N VAL A 18 -15.42 -29.64 12.50
CA VAL A 18 -16.21 -28.47 12.97
C VAL A 18 -17.65 -28.48 12.43
N VAL A 19 -18.17 -29.64 12.04
CA VAL A 19 -19.61 -29.82 11.78
C VAL A 19 -20.15 -30.69 12.87
N ASN A 20 -20.61 -30.06 13.94
CA ASN A 20 -21.79 -30.39 14.75
C ASN A 20 -21.60 -29.80 16.15
N GLY A 21 -22.43 -28.82 16.47
CA GLY A 21 -22.55 -28.30 17.82
C GLY A 21 -22.83 -26.82 17.81
N ASP A 22 -24.12 -26.48 17.80
CA ASP A 22 -24.57 -25.19 18.32
C ASP A 22 -23.94 -25.02 19.70
N THR A 23 -23.00 -24.09 19.87
CA THR A 23 -22.55 -23.72 21.21
C THR A 23 -22.29 -22.24 21.26
N SER A 24 -23.27 -21.57 21.85
CA SER A 24 -23.20 -20.23 22.37
C SER A 24 -21.99 -20.06 23.30
N ASN A 25 -21.29 -18.94 23.10
CA ASN A 25 -20.46 -18.19 24.06
C ASN A 25 -19.75 -18.96 25.20
N THR A 26 -18.44 -19.17 25.05
CA THR A 26 -17.54 -19.47 26.18
C THR A 26 -16.40 -18.45 26.25
N ASN A 27 -16.52 -17.54 27.22
CA ASN A 27 -15.37 -16.81 27.76
C ASN A 27 -14.55 -17.79 28.60
N GLY A 28 -13.31 -18.09 28.21
CA GLY A 28 -12.37 -18.79 29.08
C GLY A 28 -11.25 -19.53 28.34
N THR A 29 -10.03 -19.01 28.52
CA THR A 29 -8.74 -19.70 28.55
C THR A 29 -8.47 -20.88 27.59
N GLY A 30 -7.50 -20.67 26.69
CA GLY A 30 -6.68 -21.74 26.11
C GLY A 30 -6.97 -22.08 24.65
N ALA A 31 -5.89 -22.16 23.86
CA ALA A 31 -5.83 -22.31 22.40
C ALA A 31 -6.33 -21.10 21.61
N ARG A 32 -5.46 -20.58 20.71
CA ARG A 32 -5.90 -19.66 19.65
C ARG A 32 -6.84 -20.45 18.76
N ILE A 33 -8.14 -20.39 19.06
CA ILE A 33 -9.19 -20.80 18.14
C ILE A 33 -9.03 -19.90 16.92
N VAL A 34 -8.35 -20.40 15.90
CA VAL A 34 -8.38 -19.82 14.56
C VAL A 34 -9.82 -19.95 14.15
N ARG A 35 -10.57 -18.86 14.31
CA ARG A 35 -11.96 -18.77 13.89
C ARG A 35 -12.00 -19.24 12.43
N PRO A 36 -12.98 -20.09 12.04
CA PRO A 36 -13.29 -20.25 10.62
C PRO A 36 -13.38 -18.84 10.03
N THR A 37 -12.79 -18.61 8.85
CA THR A 37 -13.03 -17.38 8.09
C THR A 37 -14.53 -17.31 7.84
N ARG A 38 -15.28 -16.69 8.77
CA ARG A 38 -16.67 -16.35 8.55
C ARG A 38 -16.64 -15.44 7.34
N GLU A 39 -17.28 -15.88 6.26
CA GLU A 39 -17.44 -15.04 5.09
C GLU A 39 -18.26 -13.82 5.52
N CYS A 40 -17.56 -12.72 5.80
CA CYS A 40 -18.20 -11.46 6.10
C CYS A 40 -18.91 -11.00 4.84
N THR A 41 -20.22 -10.80 4.93
CA THR A 41 -21.00 -10.22 3.84
C THR A 41 -20.80 -8.70 3.81
N TYR A 42 -21.12 -8.08 2.68
CA TYR A 42 -21.14 -6.61 2.58
C TYR A 42 -22.07 -5.97 3.63
N LYS A 43 -23.13 -6.67 4.03
CA LYS A 43 -24.05 -6.21 5.08
C LYS A 43 -23.38 -6.22 6.46
N ASP A 44 -22.55 -7.22 6.75
CA ASP A 44 -21.80 -7.28 8.01
C ASP A 44 -20.82 -6.11 8.13
N TYR A 45 -20.17 -5.73 7.03
CA TYR A 45 -19.30 -4.56 6.96
C TYR A 45 -20.05 -3.27 7.32
N LEU A 46 -21.22 -3.02 6.71
CA LEU A 46 -22.03 -1.83 6.99
C LEU A 46 -22.53 -1.79 8.44
N ASN A 47 -22.94 -2.93 8.98
CA ASN A 47 -23.42 -3.05 10.36
C ASN A 47 -22.32 -2.72 11.39
N CYS A 48 -21.06 -2.96 11.06
CA CYS A 48 -19.93 -2.62 11.92
C CYS A 48 -19.58 -1.12 11.93
N GLY A 49 -20.27 -0.29 11.13
CA GLY A 49 -20.00 1.14 11.06
C GLY A 49 -18.58 1.41 10.56
N PRO A 50 -18.30 1.15 9.27
CA PRO A 50 -16.95 1.20 8.76
C PRO A 50 -16.35 2.58 8.99
N LEU A 51 -15.06 2.61 9.33
CA LEU A 51 -14.34 3.86 9.54
C LEU A 51 -14.43 4.70 8.26
N LYS A 52 -14.85 5.95 8.42
CA LYS A 52 -14.84 6.94 7.35
C LYS A 52 -13.41 7.10 6.83
N PHE A 53 -13.20 6.70 5.57
CA PHE A 53 -11.95 6.93 4.87
C PHE A 53 -11.88 8.41 4.47
N ASN A 54 -11.06 9.18 5.18
CA ASN A 54 -10.78 10.56 4.81
C ASN A 54 -9.63 10.57 3.80
N GLY A 55 -9.93 10.23 2.53
CA GLY A 55 -9.16 10.59 1.32
C GLY A 55 -7.65 10.31 1.26
N THR A 56 -7.20 9.82 0.10
CA THR A 56 -5.78 9.64 -0.29
C THR A 56 -5.10 10.96 -0.71
N GLU A 57 -5.66 12.11 -0.31
CA GLU A 57 -5.39 13.44 -0.90
C GLU A 57 -3.91 13.85 -0.79
N GLY A 58 -3.12 13.27 0.11
CA GLY A 58 -1.67 13.45 0.17
C GLY A 58 -0.81 12.32 -0.41
N VAL A 59 -1.34 11.11 -0.58
CA VAL A 59 -0.56 9.95 -1.08
C VAL A 59 -0.55 9.95 -2.61
N ILE A 60 -1.66 10.30 -3.25
CA ILE A 60 -1.72 10.32 -4.73
C ILE A 60 -0.84 11.44 -5.30
N GLU A 61 -0.82 12.62 -4.66
CA GLU A 61 0.03 13.73 -5.12
C GLU A 61 1.53 13.37 -5.01
N SER A 62 1.95 12.73 -3.92
CA SER A 62 3.34 12.26 -3.75
C SER A 62 3.70 11.21 -4.81
N ASP A 63 2.83 10.23 -5.03
CA ASP A 63 3.04 9.19 -6.05
C ASP A 63 3.09 9.79 -7.47
N GLU A 64 2.31 10.83 -7.75
CA GLU A 64 2.30 11.50 -9.05
C GLU A 64 3.59 12.28 -9.29
N ILE A 65 4.09 12.97 -8.27
CA ILE A 65 5.36 13.69 -8.29
C ILE A 65 6.53 12.72 -8.48
N GLU A 66 6.56 11.59 -7.78
CA GLU A 66 7.61 10.58 -7.95
C GLU A 66 7.61 9.99 -9.36
N ARG A 67 6.43 9.72 -9.95
CA ARG A 67 6.32 9.27 -11.34
C ARG A 67 6.82 10.31 -12.33
N TYR A 68 6.47 11.59 -12.12
CA TYR A 68 6.95 12.69 -12.95
C TYR A 68 8.48 12.81 -12.89
N VAL A 69 9.04 12.87 -11.68
CA VAL A 69 10.48 12.97 -11.45
C VAL A 69 11.22 11.75 -12.00
N GLY A 70 10.66 10.55 -11.87
CA GLY A 70 11.19 9.31 -12.43
C GLY A 70 11.27 9.30 -13.97
N GLY A 71 10.44 10.10 -14.66
CA GLY A 71 10.48 10.26 -16.11
C GLY A 71 11.48 11.31 -16.61
N LEU A 72 12.11 12.09 -15.73
CA LEU A 72 13.04 13.15 -16.12
C LEU A 72 14.44 12.60 -16.44
N PRO A 73 15.21 13.27 -17.32
CA PRO A 73 16.62 12.98 -17.51
C PRO A 73 17.39 12.99 -16.18
N GLU A 74 18.31 12.04 -16.01
CA GLU A 74 19.07 11.84 -14.76
C GLU A 74 19.81 13.10 -14.30
N MET A 75 20.25 13.93 -15.26
CA MET A 75 20.92 15.20 -15.02
C MET A 75 20.06 16.23 -14.27
N ILE A 76 18.73 16.13 -14.36
CA ILE A 76 17.80 17.04 -13.68
C ILE A 76 17.06 16.39 -12.53
N ARG A 77 16.87 15.06 -12.57
CA ARG A 77 16.15 14.29 -11.55
C ARG A 77 16.61 14.57 -10.13
N GLY A 78 17.93 14.51 -9.88
CA GLY A 78 18.49 14.68 -8.53
C GLY A 78 18.24 16.06 -7.93
N ASN A 79 18.31 17.12 -8.76
CA ASN A 79 18.09 18.47 -8.30
C ASN A 79 16.60 18.74 -8.08
N VAL A 80 15.72 18.32 -9.00
CA VAL A 80 14.26 18.47 -8.83
C VAL A 80 13.78 17.78 -7.55
N MET A 81 14.28 16.57 -7.27
CA MET A 81 13.92 15.84 -6.05
C MET A 81 14.42 16.55 -4.78
N SER A 82 15.57 17.22 -4.84
CA SER A 82 16.14 17.94 -3.69
C SER A 82 15.33 19.17 -3.25
N TYR A 83 14.46 19.70 -4.12
CA TYR A 83 13.55 20.79 -3.80
C TYR A 83 12.27 20.33 -3.08
N GLU A 84 12.10 19.02 -2.85
CA GLU A 84 10.94 18.41 -2.19
C GLU A 84 9.60 19.05 -2.64
N PRO A 85 9.27 18.96 -3.95
CA PRO A 85 8.06 19.57 -4.46
C PRO A 85 6.82 18.98 -3.78
N LYS A 86 5.96 19.86 -3.28
CA LYS A 86 4.69 19.49 -2.63
C LYS A 86 3.51 19.37 -3.59
N SER A 87 3.74 19.68 -4.87
CA SER A 87 2.74 19.59 -5.93
C SER A 87 3.43 19.40 -7.27
N MET A 88 2.70 18.88 -8.25
CA MET A 88 3.16 18.71 -9.62
C MET A 88 3.65 20.03 -10.23
N GLN A 89 2.94 21.12 -9.99
CA GLN A 89 3.29 22.43 -10.53
C GLN A 89 4.68 22.90 -10.05
N LYS A 90 5.01 22.69 -8.77
CA LYS A 90 6.34 23.00 -8.23
C LYS A 90 7.44 22.10 -8.81
N ALA A 91 7.13 20.83 -9.06
CA ALA A 91 8.08 19.92 -9.70
C ALA A 91 8.40 20.36 -11.15
N ILE A 92 7.37 20.82 -11.88
CA ILE A 92 7.51 21.32 -13.25
C ILE A 92 8.29 22.64 -13.29
N GLU A 93 7.97 23.59 -12.41
CA GLU A 93 8.70 24.86 -12.31
C GLU A 93 10.19 24.62 -11.99
N SER A 94 10.49 23.75 -11.02
CA SER A 94 11.86 23.39 -10.65
C SER A 94 12.64 22.73 -11.81
N ALA A 95 11.99 21.82 -12.55
CA ALA A 95 12.61 21.18 -13.71
C ALA A 95 12.96 22.19 -14.81
N ASN A 96 12.08 23.16 -15.06
CA ASN A 96 12.30 24.23 -16.05
C ASN A 96 13.41 25.18 -15.63
N GLU A 97 13.42 25.65 -14.38
CA GLU A 97 14.47 26.52 -13.84
C GLU A 97 15.86 25.87 -13.95
N GLN A 98 15.92 24.55 -13.72
CA GLN A 98 17.18 23.82 -13.81
C GLN A 98 17.65 23.63 -15.26
N MET A 99 16.74 23.50 -16.21
CA MET A 99 17.07 23.49 -17.64
C MET A 99 17.60 24.87 -18.08
N ASP A 100 16.98 25.96 -17.63
CA ASP A 100 17.38 27.33 -17.97
C ASP A 100 18.76 27.69 -17.38
N GLN A 101 19.02 27.34 -16.12
CA GLN A 101 20.34 27.54 -15.51
C GLN A 101 21.45 26.79 -16.27
N LYS A 102 21.17 25.58 -16.75
CA LYS A 102 22.14 24.80 -17.53
C LYS A 102 22.33 25.38 -18.93
N LEU A 103 21.28 25.90 -19.58
CA LEU A 103 21.36 26.57 -20.89
C LEU A 103 22.19 27.86 -20.82
N ILE A 104 22.00 28.66 -19.78
CA ILE A 104 22.80 29.88 -19.53
C ILE A 104 24.29 29.51 -19.33
N GLY A 105 24.59 28.43 -18.60
CA GLY A 105 25.97 27.98 -18.36
C GLY A 105 26.71 27.43 -19.59
N ILE A 106 26.02 27.14 -20.70
CA ILE A 106 26.65 26.73 -21.98
C ILE A 106 26.96 27.96 -22.84
N ALA A 107 26.15 29.01 -22.74
CA ALA A 107 26.35 30.27 -23.48
C ALA A 107 27.55 31.07 -22.98
N ASP A 108 27.88 30.98 -21.68
CA ASP A 108 29.02 31.69 -21.07
C ASP A 108 30.40 31.03 -21.29
N ARG A 109 30.51 29.98 -22.11
CA ARG A 109 31.79 29.34 -22.48
C ARG A 109 32.26 29.61 -23.93
N GLN A 110 31.79 30.68 -24.56
CA GLN A 110 32.31 31.13 -25.87
C GLN A 110 33.31 32.29 -25.74
#